data_AF-A0A1Q6YQ62-F1
#
_entry.id   AF-A0A1Q6YQ62-F1
#
_cell.length_a   1.000
_cell.length_b   1.000
_cell.length_c   1.000
_cell.angle_alpha   90.00
_cell.angle_beta   90.00
_cell.angle_gamma   90.00
#
_symmetry.space_group_name_H-M   'P 1'
#
loop_
_entity.id
_entity.type
_entity.pdbx_description
1 polymer ?
#
loop_
_entity_poly.entity_id
_entity_poly.type
_entity_poly.pdbx_seq_one_letter_code
_entity_poly.pdbx_strand_id
1 'polypeptide(L)' 'MIDSWTKKSANGKTVTFKIEGDRKSGFVYSAGMDGRDIKEITGSLKVLTREDVEIMFASYVAGR' A
#
# COMPACT_ATOMS: atom_id res chain seq x y z
N MET A 1 -1.98 12.78 -2.13
CA MET A 1 -0.95 11.82 -1.68
C MET A 1 -0.45 12.30 -0.34
N ILE A 2 -0.59 11.47 0.69
CA ILE A 2 -0.26 11.79 2.10
C ILE A 2 1.10 11.24 2.47
N ASP A 3 1.40 9.99 2.06
CA ASP A 3 2.66 9.33 2.33
C ASP A 3 2.99 8.34 1.21
N SER A 4 4.28 8.08 1.00
CA SER A 4 4.75 7.07 0.05
C SER A 4 6.13 6.55 0.44
N TRP A 5 6.31 5.23 0.40
CA TRP A 5 7.59 4.60 0.71
C TRP A 5 7.79 3.33 -0.10
N THR A 6 9.02 2.81 -0.08
CA THR A 6 9.38 1.59 -0.80
C THR A 6 9.93 0.53 0.14
N LYS A 7 9.64 -0.74 -0.15
CA LYS A 7 10.21 -1.89 0.54
C LYS A 7 10.72 -2.91 -0.47
N LYS A 8 11.81 -3.61 -0.12
CA LYS A 8 12.25 -4.80 -0.87
C LYS A 8 11.35 -5.98 -0.51
N SER A 9 10.74 -6.56 -1.54
CA SER A 9 10.00 -7.82 -1.46
C SER A 9 10.97 -9.00 -1.32
N ALA A 10 10.47 -10.12 -0.82
CA ALA A 10 11.24 -11.36 -0.65
C ALA A 10 11.86 -11.88 -1.97
N ASN A 11 11.27 -11.55 -3.12
CA ASN A 11 11.80 -11.90 -4.44
C ASN A 11 12.81 -10.87 -5.01
N GLY A 12 13.28 -9.92 -4.19
CA GLY A 12 14.28 -8.91 -4.54
C GLY A 12 13.72 -7.67 -5.28
N LYS A 13 12.44 -7.69 -5.64
CA LYS A 13 11.78 -6.58 -6.33
C LYS A 13 11.37 -5.47 -5.36
N THR A 14 11.21 -4.27 -5.89
CA THR A 14 10.83 -3.10 -5.09
C THR A 14 9.33 -2.91 -5.14
N VAL A 15 8.69 -2.93 -3.97
CA VAL A 15 7.28 -2.58 -3.80
C VAL A 15 7.20 -1.11 -3.38
N THR A 16 6.33 -0.35 -4.02
CA THR A 16 6.04 1.04 -3.68
C THR A 16 4.67 1.13 -3.05
N PHE A 17 4.59 1.58 -1.80
CA PHE A 17 3.33 1.82 -1.11
C PHE A 17 2.98 3.31 -1.17
N LYS A 18 1.68 3.60 -1.27
CA LYS A 18 1.16 4.97 -1.28
C LYS A 18 -0.10 5.06 -0.43
N ILE A 19 -0.18 6.12 0.37
CA ILE A 19 -1.42 6.59 0.96
C ILE A 19 -1.91 7.73 0.06
N GLU A 20 -2.88 7.44 -0.83
CA GLU A 20 -3.30 8.39 -1.85
C GLU A 20 -4.06 9.57 -1.24
N GLY A 21 -4.88 9.31 -0.22
CA GLY A 21 -5.63 10.32 0.52
C GLY A 21 -6.99 9.84 1.00
N ASP A 22 -7.70 10.74 1.68
CA ASP A 22 -9.08 10.56 2.08
C ASP A 22 -10.00 10.59 0.85
N ARG A 23 -10.90 9.62 0.76
CA ARG A 23 -12.17 9.77 0.05
C ARG A 23 -13.26 9.91 1.12
N LYS A 24 -14.41 10.49 0.75
CA LYS A 24 -15.60 10.64 1.63
C LYS A 24 -15.96 9.41 2.48
N SER A 25 -15.53 8.21 2.08
CA SER A 25 -15.81 6.92 2.70
C SER A 25 -14.57 6.21 3.28
N GLY A 26 -13.40 6.86 3.35
CA GLY A 26 -12.17 6.32 3.94
C GLY A 26 -10.92 6.52 3.10
N PHE A 27 -9.78 6.03 3.60
CA PHE A 27 -8.48 6.19 2.93
C PHE A 27 -8.25 5.16 1.82
N VAL A 28 -7.60 5.63 0.75
CA VAL A 28 -7.13 4.79 -0.36
C VAL A 28 -5.64 4.51 -0.18
N TYR A 29 -5.29 3.24 -0.23
CA TYR A 29 -3.93 2.74 -0.17
C TYR A 29 -3.61 2.04 -1.48
N SER A 30 -2.39 2.19 -1.97
CA SER A 30 -1.92 1.45 -3.15
C SER A 30 -0.58 0.78 -2.91
N ALA A 31 -0.37 -0.36 -3.57
CA ALA A 31 0.91 -1.04 -3.64
C ALA A 31 1.24 -1.35 -5.10
N GLY A 32 2.42 -0.92 -5.52
CA GLY A 32 2.93 -1.07 -6.87
C GLY A 32 4.18 -1.95 -6.94
N MET A 33 4.21 -2.90 -7.87
CA MET A 33 5.35 -3.79 -8.12
C MET A 33 5.40 -4.17 -9.60
N ASP A 34 6.58 -4.03 -10.23
CA ASP A 34 6.81 -4.28 -11.67
C ASP A 34 5.80 -3.59 -12.60
N GLY A 35 5.39 -2.35 -12.28
CA GLY A 35 4.43 -1.60 -13.08
C GLY A 35 2.97 -2.02 -12.92
N ARG A 36 2.65 -2.96 -12.02
CA ARG A 36 1.28 -3.26 -11.60
C ARG A 36 1.00 -2.57 -10.28
N ASP A 37 -0.11 -1.84 -10.17
CA ASP A 37 -0.56 -1.17 -8.95
C ASP A 37 -1.93 -1.75 -8.56
N ILE A 38 -2.07 -2.18 -7.30
CA ILE A 38 -3.36 -2.55 -6.70
C ILE A 38 -3.73 -1.47 -5.69
N LYS A 39 -5.03 -1.19 -5.60
CA LYS A 39 -5.61 -0.22 -4.68
C LYS A 39 -6.63 -0.88 -3.76
N GLU A 40 -6.57 -0.52 -2.49
CA GLU A 40 -7.48 -0.96 -1.44
C GLU A 40 -8.10 0.26 -0.74
N ILE A 41 -9.37 0.13 -0.33
CA ILE A 41 -10.10 1.18 0.39
C ILE A 41 -10.58 0.59 1.72
N THR A 42 -10.14 1.16 2.84
CA THR A 42 -10.40 0.58 4.17
C THR A 42 -11.79 0.85 4.72
N GLY A 43 -12.57 1.75 4.10
CA GLY A 43 -13.88 2.14 4.60
C GLY A 43 -13.83 2.97 5.91
N SER A 44 -12.64 3.43 6.32
CA SER A 44 -12.41 4.13 7.59
C SER A 44 -11.67 5.45 7.38
N LEU A 45 -12.05 6.47 8.16
CA LEU A 45 -11.39 7.77 8.25
C LEU A 45 -10.15 7.76 9.16
N LYS A 46 -9.71 6.58 9.62
CA LYS A 46 -8.44 6.43 10.33
C LYS A 46 -7.32 6.11 9.32
N VAL A 47 -6.27 6.93 9.33
CA VAL A 47 -5.04 6.66 8.57
C VAL A 47 -4.34 5.46 9.19
N LEU A 48 -4.05 4.45 8.37
CA LEU A 48 -3.29 3.27 8.76
C LEU A 48 -1.80 3.60 8.88
N THR A 49 -1.11 2.87 9.75
CA THR A 49 0.36 2.98 9.84
C THR A 49 1.02 2.35 8.62
N ARG A 50 2.31 2.64 8.39
CA ARG A 50 3.06 1.98 7.32
C ARG A 50 3.07 0.46 7.45
N GLU A 51 3.20 -0.05 8.67
CA GLU A 51 3.17 -1.49 8.96
C GLU A 51 1.81 -2.12 8.63
N ASP A 52 0.70 -1.47 8.99
CA ASP A 52 -0.65 -1.93 8.65
C ASP A 52 -0.87 -2.01 7.13
N VAL A 53 -0.37 -1.03 6.38
CA VAL A 53 -0.44 -1.00 4.91
C VAL A 53 0.42 -2.13 4.32
N GLU A 54 1.61 -2.38 4.88
CA GLU A 54 2.44 -3.51 4.45
C GLU A 54 1.79 -4.86 4.72
N ILE A 55 1.06 -5.02 5.84
CA ILE A 55 0.27 -6.22 6.15
C ILE A 55 -0.90 -6.38 5.17
N MET A 56 -1.60 -5.29 4.85
CA MET A 56 -2.68 -5.29 3.85
C MET A 56 -2.21 -5.79 2.49
N PHE A 57 -0.98 -5.42 2.10
CA PHE A 57 -0.36 -5.85 0.85
C PHE A 57 0.71 -6.94 1.06
N ALA A 58 0.52 -7.82 2.04
CA ALA A 58 1.49 -8.87 2.39
C ALA A 58 1.89 -9.76 1.20
N SER A 59 0.98 -9.99 0.23
CA SER A 59 1.30 -10.72 -1.00
C SER A 59 2.40 -10.05 -1.82
N TYR A 60 2.40 -8.73 -1.92
CA TYR A 60 3.43 -7.97 -2.64
C TYR A 60 4.75 -7.98 -1.86
N VAL A 61 4.69 -7.86 -0.53
CA VAL A 61 5.86 -8.02 0.35
C VAL A 61 6.46 -9.42 0.23
N ALA A 62 5.64 -10.45 0.08
CA ALA A 62 6.05 -11.83 -0.17
C ALA A 62 6.51 -12.08 -1.62
N GLY A 63 6.23 -11.15 -2.54
CA GLY A 63 6.67 -11.20 -3.93
C GLY A 63 5.83 -12.12 -4.82
N ARG A 64 4.56 -12.29 -4.47
CA ARG A 64 3.56 -13.05 -5.20
C ARG A 64 2.77 -12.20 -6.18
#